data_AF-Q01NQ4-F1
#
_entry.id   AF-Q01NQ4-F1
#
_cell.length_a   1.000
_cell.length_b   1.000
_cell.length_c   1.000
_cell.angle_alpha   90.00
_cell.angle_beta   90.00
_cell.angle_gamma   90.00
#
_symmetry.space_group_name_H-M   'P 1'
#
loop_
_entity.id
_entity.type
_entity.pdbx_description
1 polymer ?
#
loop_
_entity_poly.entity_id
_entity_poly.type
_entity_poly.pdbx_seq_one_letter_code
_entity_poly.pdbx_strand_id
1 'polypeptide(L)'
;MRTKPVVIALAAGCVLSWGADWLTDGGNVQRTAWQKDEKILGTDSVKGMKLLWKLKLDNEPRQMHSLLPPLIVGRVNTPAGPKQIAIETGVSDNLYAIDVEAGTVLWKKHFVSTFTPPANGGRGGGILCPGGITATPVIGPTDTPGKYTIYAASWDGMLHQLNVADGEEVAQPSKFMPPNGKPYALNLFNNMIYTHTAQGCGGNPNVAYVYDLATKKVGTWGPAGGGMWGRTGPAISANGTMYTGTGDGRWDPENGIYGNGIVGLKPDPKTKSLLLEDYYGPSNAEWLVKRDLDMQVTPAIFNYKGKELMVDAGKECRVYLMDTASIGGDDHRTPLYRTPLLCNEEVNYASAGIWGSMASWEDSKGTRWVLTPIWGPKHSQFKAPLEYGKVTYGAIVAFKVEEKNGKMQLTPAWISRDMNHAEPPVIANGVVYAYGNGEDTDQSVADVGLDNTAERRIPGSTHAVLYALDAQTGKELWSSGDQITSWNHWSGLSLANGRVYINTFDSNLYCFGIKK
;
A
#
# COMPACT_ATOMS: atom_id res chain seq x y z
N MET A 1 -33.48 -61.43 -25.26
CA MET A 1 -33.15 -60.43 -24.21
C MET A 1 -32.47 -59.25 -24.87
N ARG A 2 -33.08 -58.06 -24.81
CA ARG A 2 -32.56 -56.83 -25.43
C ARG A 2 -31.37 -56.31 -24.61
N THR A 3 -30.20 -56.20 -25.23
CA THR A 3 -29.02 -55.52 -24.69
C THR A 3 -29.26 -54.02 -24.68
N LYS A 4 -29.21 -53.39 -23.50
CA LYS A 4 -29.22 -51.92 -23.34
C LYS A 4 -27.78 -51.40 -23.45
N PRO A 5 -27.51 -50.31 -24.19
CA PRO A 5 -26.21 -49.68 -24.16
C PRO A 5 -26.06 -48.86 -22.87
N VAL A 6 -24.94 -49.06 -22.17
CA VAL A 6 -24.53 -48.23 -21.03
C VAL A 6 -23.96 -46.93 -21.60
N VAL A 7 -24.66 -45.81 -21.36
CA VAL A 7 -24.14 -44.47 -21.63
C VAL A 7 -23.25 -44.09 -20.45
N ILE A 8 -21.94 -44.01 -20.69
CA ILE A 8 -20.98 -43.42 -19.75
C ILE A 8 -21.13 -41.90 -19.88
N ALA A 9 -21.75 -41.28 -18.88
CA ALA A 9 -21.75 -39.82 -18.74
C ALA A 9 -20.35 -39.38 -18.29
N LEU A 10 -19.59 -38.79 -19.22
CA LEU A 10 -18.39 -38.02 -18.89
C LEU A 10 -18.82 -36.78 -18.11
N ALA A 11 -18.63 -36.80 -16.79
CA ALA A 11 -18.70 -35.60 -15.98
C ALA A 11 -17.56 -34.67 -16.40
N ALA A 12 -17.89 -33.63 -17.17
CA ALA A 12 -16.99 -32.52 -17.42
C ALA A 12 -16.75 -31.82 -16.08
N GLY A 13 -15.61 -32.09 -15.45
CA GLY A 13 -15.17 -31.36 -14.27
C GLY A 13 -15.05 -29.89 -14.61
N CYS A 14 -15.88 -29.04 -14.00
CA CYS A 14 -15.64 -27.62 -13.92
C CYS A 14 -14.32 -27.40 -13.18
N VAL A 15 -13.22 -27.29 -13.92
CA VAL A 15 -11.99 -26.69 -13.40
C VAL A 15 -12.36 -25.22 -13.18
N LEU A 16 -12.72 -24.87 -11.95
CA LEU A 16 -12.75 -23.49 -11.51
C LEU A 16 -11.36 -22.94 -11.81
N SER A 17 -11.25 -22.07 -12.81
CA SER A 17 -9.99 -21.43 -13.14
C SER A 17 -9.58 -20.59 -11.93
N TRP A 18 -8.62 -21.08 -11.14
CA TRP A 18 -8.01 -20.31 -10.05
C TRP A 18 -7.32 -19.08 -10.67
N GLY A 19 -7.95 -17.92 -10.52
CA GLY A 19 -7.37 -16.62 -10.85
C GLY A 19 -7.02 -15.91 -9.55
N ALA A 20 -5.83 -15.33 -9.49
CA ALA A 20 -5.42 -14.45 -8.42
C ALA A 20 -6.06 -13.08 -8.62
N ASP A 21 -6.70 -12.55 -7.58
CA ASP A 21 -7.22 -11.18 -7.53
C ASP A 21 -6.29 -10.29 -6.67
N TRP A 22 -6.22 -9.00 -7.00
CA TRP A 22 -5.54 -7.97 -6.21
C TRP A 22 -6.49 -6.78 -6.04
N LEU A 23 -7.49 -6.96 -5.18
CA LEU A 23 -8.68 -6.09 -5.08
C LEU A 23 -8.47 -4.84 -4.22
N THR A 24 -7.33 -4.74 -3.56
CA THR A 24 -7.00 -3.63 -2.65
C THR A 24 -5.50 -3.45 -2.63
N ASP A 25 -5.04 -2.22 -2.43
CA ASP A 25 -3.61 -1.95 -2.25
C ASP A 25 -3.05 -2.78 -1.07
N GLY A 26 -1.82 -3.26 -1.15
CA GLY A 26 -1.27 -4.16 -0.12
C GLY A 26 -1.93 -5.54 -0.07
N GLY A 27 -2.74 -5.89 -1.08
CA GLY A 27 -3.17 -7.24 -1.42
C GLY A 27 -4.31 -7.84 -0.58
N ASN A 28 -4.48 -7.40 0.65
CA ASN A 28 -5.57 -7.85 1.52
C ASN A 28 -5.87 -6.84 2.63
N VAL A 29 -6.92 -7.11 3.41
CA VAL A 29 -7.38 -6.27 4.52
C VAL A 29 -6.29 -6.03 5.57
N GLN A 30 -5.42 -7.01 5.80
CA GLN A 30 -4.31 -6.95 6.75
C GLN A 30 -3.05 -6.27 6.16
N ARG A 31 -3.10 -5.82 4.89
CA ARG A 31 -2.03 -5.14 4.16
C ARG A 31 -0.72 -5.92 4.12
N THR A 32 -0.77 -7.25 4.00
CA THR A 32 0.46 -8.06 4.04
C THR A 32 1.31 -7.99 2.77
N ALA A 33 0.77 -7.42 1.68
CA ALA A 33 1.37 -7.38 0.35
C ALA A 33 1.76 -8.78 -0.18
N TRP A 34 1.03 -9.82 0.23
CA TRP A 34 1.29 -11.20 -0.19
C TRP A 34 0.16 -11.71 -1.09
N GLN A 35 0.50 -11.97 -2.35
CA GLN A 35 -0.38 -12.63 -3.31
C GLN A 35 -0.27 -14.15 -3.13
N LYS A 36 -1.22 -14.73 -2.40
CA LYS A 36 -1.21 -16.17 -2.09
C LYS A 36 -1.61 -17.04 -3.27
N ASP A 37 -2.39 -16.48 -4.19
CA ASP A 37 -3.03 -17.25 -5.26
C ASP A 37 -2.24 -17.21 -6.58
N GLU A 38 -1.20 -16.39 -6.67
CA GLU A 38 -0.24 -16.44 -7.78
C GLU A 38 0.60 -17.70 -7.70
N LYS A 39 0.67 -18.45 -8.81
CA LYS A 39 1.44 -19.70 -8.95
C LYS A 39 2.30 -19.76 -10.22
N ILE A 40 2.18 -18.78 -11.11
CA ILE A 40 2.82 -18.76 -12.43
C ILE A 40 4.23 -18.17 -12.32
N LEU A 41 4.38 -17.00 -11.69
CA LEU A 41 5.69 -16.37 -11.49
C LEU A 41 6.30 -16.85 -10.17
N GLY A 42 7.16 -17.86 -10.24
CA GLY A 42 7.97 -18.36 -9.12
C GLY A 42 9.46 -18.26 -9.42
N THR A 43 10.30 -18.72 -8.49
CA THR A 43 11.77 -18.64 -8.59
C THR A 43 12.33 -19.25 -9.88
N ASP A 44 11.68 -20.28 -10.42
CA ASP A 44 12.13 -20.98 -11.63
C ASP A 44 11.68 -20.31 -12.93
N SER A 45 10.59 -19.54 -12.90
CA SER A 45 9.97 -18.92 -14.07
C SER A 45 10.25 -17.42 -14.20
N VAL A 46 10.53 -16.73 -13.08
CA VAL A 46 10.66 -15.27 -13.04
C VAL A 46 11.78 -14.72 -13.93
N LYS A 47 12.84 -15.50 -14.14
CA LYS A 47 13.93 -15.15 -15.08
C LYS A 47 13.46 -14.93 -16.52
N GLY A 48 12.29 -15.48 -16.89
CA GLY A 48 11.68 -15.32 -18.21
C GLY A 48 10.80 -14.08 -18.36
N MET A 49 10.69 -13.24 -17.32
CA MET A 49 9.89 -12.03 -17.37
C MET A 49 10.38 -11.06 -18.47
N LYS A 50 9.42 -10.40 -19.11
CA LYS A 50 9.64 -9.36 -20.11
C LYS A 50 8.52 -8.33 -20.05
N LEU A 51 8.74 -7.15 -20.63
CA LEU A 51 7.67 -6.20 -20.88
C LEU A 51 6.66 -6.84 -21.86
N LEU A 52 5.40 -6.98 -21.42
CA LEU A 52 4.31 -7.50 -22.24
C LEU A 52 3.63 -6.38 -23.01
N TRP A 53 3.35 -5.27 -22.33
CA TRP A 53 2.82 -4.05 -22.93
C TRP A 53 3.12 -2.84 -22.05
N LYS A 54 3.06 -1.66 -22.67
CA LYS A 54 3.12 -0.34 -22.06
C LYS A 54 1.91 0.45 -22.54
N LEU A 55 1.16 1.05 -21.63
CA LEU A 55 -0.03 1.82 -21.93
C LEU A 55 0.09 3.24 -21.35
N LYS A 56 0.10 4.25 -22.23
CA LYS A 56 0.00 5.66 -21.84
C LYS A 56 -1.48 5.99 -21.58
N LEU A 57 -1.77 6.48 -20.38
CA LEU A 57 -3.10 6.95 -20.02
C LEU A 57 -3.19 8.47 -20.19
N ASP A 58 -4.38 8.93 -20.57
CA ASP A 58 -4.74 10.34 -20.66
C ASP A 58 -5.04 10.91 -19.26
N ASN A 59 -4.02 10.90 -18.41
CA ASN A 59 -4.04 11.47 -17.08
C ASN A 59 -2.97 12.57 -17.01
N GLU A 60 -3.36 13.73 -16.51
CA GLU A 60 -2.44 14.83 -16.23
C GLU A 60 -1.86 14.65 -14.82
N PRO A 61 -0.52 14.55 -14.66
CA PRO A 61 0.11 14.56 -13.35
C PRO A 61 -0.17 15.87 -12.61
N ARG A 62 -0.32 15.79 -11.29
CA ARG A 62 -0.50 16.94 -10.41
C ARG A 62 0.63 16.97 -9.42
N GLN A 63 1.45 18.02 -9.49
CA GLN A 63 2.68 18.12 -8.71
C GLN A 63 3.57 16.92 -9.02
N MET A 64 3.92 16.09 -8.03
CA MET A 64 4.65 14.84 -8.25
C MET A 64 3.75 13.60 -8.38
N HIS A 65 2.43 13.73 -8.18
CA HIS A 65 1.51 12.60 -8.23
C HIS A 65 1.00 12.39 -9.66
N SER A 66 0.77 11.14 -10.04
CA SER A 66 0.32 10.78 -11.39
C SER A 66 -0.73 9.67 -11.35
N LEU A 67 -0.29 8.41 -11.22
CA LEU A 67 -1.15 7.24 -11.14
C LEU A 67 -0.97 6.54 -9.79
N LEU A 68 -2.02 5.90 -9.30
CA LEU A 68 -2.06 5.13 -8.05
C LEU A 68 -1.91 3.62 -8.35
N PRO A 69 -1.57 2.77 -7.37
CA PRO A 69 -1.42 1.34 -7.61
C PRO A 69 -2.64 0.71 -8.35
N PRO A 70 -2.43 -0.06 -9.44
CA PRO A 70 -3.50 -0.74 -10.15
C PRO A 70 -4.19 -1.79 -9.26
N LEU A 71 -5.48 -2.02 -9.43
CA LEU A 71 -6.17 -3.15 -8.81
C LEU A 71 -6.53 -4.18 -9.88
N ILE A 72 -6.32 -5.47 -9.61
CA ILE A 72 -6.49 -6.52 -10.61
C ILE A 72 -7.67 -7.41 -10.23
N VAL A 73 -8.64 -7.51 -11.14
CA VAL A 73 -9.74 -8.47 -11.04
C VAL A 73 -9.49 -9.57 -12.07
N GLY A 74 -9.22 -10.78 -11.59
CA GLY A 74 -8.81 -11.94 -12.37
C GLY A 74 -9.87 -12.40 -13.37
N ARG A 75 -11.16 -12.22 -13.05
CA ARG A 75 -12.26 -12.63 -13.92
C ARG A 75 -13.54 -11.82 -13.71
N VAL A 76 -13.78 -10.87 -14.60
CA VAL A 76 -14.99 -10.05 -14.66
C VAL A 76 -15.87 -10.50 -15.81
N ASN A 77 -17.15 -10.72 -15.57
CA ASN A 77 -18.11 -11.02 -16.63
C ASN A 77 -18.47 -9.72 -17.37
N THR A 78 -18.14 -9.65 -18.66
CA THR A 78 -18.50 -8.52 -19.53
C THR A 78 -19.42 -8.99 -20.67
N PRO A 79 -20.10 -8.08 -21.38
CA PRO A 79 -20.88 -8.44 -22.58
C PRO A 79 -20.07 -9.13 -23.67
N ALA A 80 -18.76 -8.86 -23.75
CA ALA A 80 -17.82 -9.50 -24.68
C ALA A 80 -17.22 -10.81 -24.14
N GLY A 81 -17.72 -11.31 -23.01
CA GLY A 81 -17.22 -12.49 -22.31
C GLY A 81 -16.35 -12.16 -21.08
N PRO A 82 -15.92 -13.17 -20.31
CA PRO A 82 -15.09 -12.97 -19.13
C PRO A 82 -13.72 -12.38 -19.48
N LYS A 83 -13.27 -11.36 -18.72
CA LYS A 83 -11.98 -10.68 -18.90
C LYS A 83 -11.22 -10.56 -17.59
N GLN A 84 -9.89 -10.54 -17.67
CA GLN A 84 -9.06 -10.00 -16.59
C GLN A 84 -8.97 -8.48 -16.76
N ILE A 85 -9.35 -7.72 -15.74
CA ILE A 85 -9.43 -6.26 -15.80
C ILE A 85 -8.52 -5.64 -14.74
N ALA A 86 -7.71 -4.67 -15.16
CA ALA A 86 -6.98 -3.79 -14.24
C ALA A 86 -7.76 -2.47 -14.08
N ILE A 87 -7.93 -2.03 -12.85
CA ILE A 87 -8.49 -0.71 -12.50
C ILE A 87 -7.33 0.20 -12.12
N GLU A 88 -7.08 1.24 -12.92
CA GLU A 88 -6.04 2.24 -12.66
C GLU A 88 -6.70 3.57 -12.26
N THR A 89 -6.24 4.17 -11.17
CA THR A 89 -6.69 5.51 -10.74
C THR A 89 -5.62 6.54 -11.04
N GLY A 90 -6.00 7.64 -11.67
CA GLY A 90 -5.11 8.78 -11.93
C GLY A 90 -5.51 9.99 -11.14
N VAL A 91 -4.51 10.72 -10.62
CA VAL A 91 -4.66 11.86 -9.70
C VAL A 91 -5.59 12.95 -10.23
N SER A 92 -5.73 13.09 -11.56
CA SER A 92 -6.65 14.05 -12.18
C SER A 92 -8.10 13.54 -12.27
N ASP A 93 -8.56 12.90 -11.20
CA ASP A 93 -9.94 12.41 -11.02
C ASP A 93 -10.41 11.41 -12.09
N ASN A 94 -9.47 10.60 -12.59
CA ASN A 94 -9.73 9.60 -13.62
C ASN A 94 -9.66 8.19 -13.05
N LEU A 95 -10.56 7.32 -13.52
CA LEU A 95 -10.54 5.88 -13.28
C LEU A 95 -10.62 5.14 -14.63
N TYR A 96 -9.76 4.18 -14.84
CA TYR A 96 -9.66 3.40 -16.08
C TYR A 96 -9.87 1.93 -15.80
N ALA A 97 -10.67 1.24 -16.62
CA ALA A 97 -10.56 -0.20 -16.76
C ALA A 97 -9.74 -0.56 -17.97
N ILE A 98 -8.82 -1.50 -17.80
CA ILE A 98 -7.88 -1.95 -18.81
C ILE A 98 -8.06 -3.45 -18.99
N ASP A 99 -8.24 -3.88 -20.24
CA ASP A 99 -8.14 -5.28 -20.61
C ASP A 99 -6.69 -5.71 -20.46
N VAL A 100 -6.41 -6.56 -19.47
CA VAL A 100 -5.05 -6.97 -19.13
C VAL A 100 -4.38 -7.78 -20.25
N GLU A 101 -5.16 -8.55 -21.01
CA GLU A 101 -4.61 -9.36 -22.08
C GLU A 101 -4.22 -8.49 -23.27
N ALA A 102 -5.08 -7.53 -23.63
CA ALA A 102 -4.86 -6.65 -24.77
C ALA A 102 -3.96 -5.43 -24.46
N GLY A 103 -3.86 -5.02 -23.19
CA GLY A 103 -3.16 -3.78 -22.81
C GLY A 103 -3.87 -2.53 -23.30
N THR A 104 -5.21 -2.55 -23.34
CA THR A 104 -6.05 -1.46 -23.89
C THR A 104 -7.13 -1.03 -22.91
N VAL A 105 -7.45 0.26 -22.90
CA VAL A 105 -8.56 0.81 -22.10
C VAL A 105 -9.90 0.27 -22.60
N LEU A 106 -10.70 -0.30 -21.70
CA LEU A 106 -12.09 -0.72 -21.92
C LEU A 106 -13.06 0.45 -21.72
N TRP A 107 -12.88 1.19 -20.63
CA TRP A 107 -13.66 2.38 -20.31
C TRP A 107 -12.84 3.34 -19.44
N LYS A 108 -13.25 4.62 -19.44
CA LYS A 108 -12.74 5.70 -18.58
C LYS A 108 -13.92 6.37 -17.89
N LYS A 109 -13.81 6.57 -16.58
CA LYS A 109 -14.69 7.42 -15.77
C LYS A 109 -13.89 8.64 -15.31
N HIS A 110 -14.44 9.82 -15.53
CA HIS A 110 -13.91 11.05 -14.95
C HIS A 110 -14.89 11.54 -13.88
N PHE A 111 -14.41 11.79 -12.66
CA PHE A 111 -15.21 12.34 -11.59
C PHE A 111 -15.22 13.87 -11.71
N VAL A 112 -16.38 14.42 -12.05
CA VAL A 112 -16.54 15.88 -12.12
C VAL A 112 -16.63 16.40 -10.69
N SER A 113 -15.56 17.04 -10.22
CA SER A 113 -15.51 17.64 -8.88
C SER A 113 -16.50 18.80 -8.76
N THR A 114 -17.30 18.79 -7.69
CA THR A 114 -18.13 19.94 -7.30
C THR A 114 -17.39 20.94 -6.39
N PHE A 115 -16.16 20.62 -6.00
CA PHE A 115 -15.33 21.45 -5.14
C PHE A 115 -14.49 22.43 -5.96
N THR A 116 -14.48 23.70 -5.51
CA THR A 116 -13.56 24.73 -6.02
C THR A 116 -12.62 25.16 -4.89
N PRO A 117 -11.30 25.04 -5.06
CA PRO A 117 -10.33 25.52 -4.07
C PRO A 117 -10.50 27.02 -3.78
N PRO A 118 -10.39 27.47 -2.51
CA PRO A 118 -10.44 28.90 -2.19
C PRO A 118 -9.26 29.65 -2.80
N ALA A 119 -9.48 30.87 -3.31
CA ALA A 119 -8.44 31.69 -3.92
C ALA A 119 -7.28 32.06 -2.96
N ASN A 120 -7.58 32.19 -1.65
CA ASN A 120 -6.65 32.71 -0.63
C ASN A 120 -6.48 31.79 0.61
N GLY A 121 -6.84 30.50 0.60
CA GLY A 121 -6.79 29.71 1.84
C GLY A 121 -6.98 28.19 1.76
N GLY A 122 -6.46 27.51 2.79
CA GLY A 122 -6.13 26.07 2.86
C GLY A 122 -4.62 25.85 2.65
N ARG A 123 -4.05 24.67 2.94
CA ARG A 123 -2.63 24.38 2.61
C ARG A 123 -2.31 24.49 1.09
N GLY A 124 -3.32 24.73 0.24
CA GLY A 124 -3.16 25.00 -1.19
C GLY A 124 -2.75 23.76 -1.98
N GLY A 125 -2.41 24.00 -3.26
CA GLY A 125 -1.78 23.02 -4.13
C GLY A 125 -0.26 22.96 -3.88
N GLY A 126 0.31 21.76 -3.85
CA GLY A 126 1.74 21.52 -3.66
C GLY A 126 2.02 20.02 -3.56
N ILE A 127 3.27 19.58 -3.51
CA ILE A 127 3.61 18.14 -3.47
C ILE A 127 2.80 17.39 -2.41
N LEU A 128 2.69 17.95 -1.21
CA LEU A 128 1.99 17.31 -0.10
C LEU A 128 0.46 17.36 -0.23
N CYS A 129 -0.09 18.27 -1.03
CA CYS A 129 -1.53 18.41 -1.30
C CYS A 129 -1.72 18.64 -2.81
N PRO A 130 -1.60 17.59 -3.65
CA PRO A 130 -1.56 17.76 -5.10
C PRO A 130 -2.91 18.21 -5.70
N GLY A 131 -4.00 18.03 -4.96
CA GLY A 131 -5.37 18.12 -5.47
C GLY A 131 -5.73 16.93 -6.34
N GLY A 132 -7.03 16.72 -6.57
CA GLY A 132 -7.55 15.54 -7.23
C GLY A 132 -7.64 14.31 -6.30
N ILE A 133 -7.97 13.15 -6.88
CA ILE A 133 -8.06 11.87 -6.18
C ILE A 133 -6.68 11.37 -5.73
N THR A 134 -6.56 10.97 -4.46
CA THR A 134 -5.28 10.52 -3.87
C THR A 134 -5.33 9.14 -3.22
N ALA A 135 -6.52 8.55 -3.08
CA ALA A 135 -6.70 7.23 -2.50
C ALA A 135 -6.88 6.19 -3.60
N THR A 136 -6.06 5.14 -3.56
CA THR A 136 -6.36 3.92 -4.32
C THR A 136 -7.74 3.40 -3.90
N PRO A 137 -8.64 3.09 -4.84
CA PRO A 137 -9.92 2.48 -4.55
C PRO A 137 -9.80 1.15 -3.80
N VAL A 138 -10.94 0.60 -3.41
CA VAL A 138 -11.04 -0.81 -2.99
C VAL A 138 -12.13 -1.49 -3.79
N ILE A 139 -11.93 -2.76 -4.16
CA ILE A 139 -12.89 -3.55 -4.92
C ILE A 139 -13.48 -4.64 -4.03
N GLY A 140 -14.81 -4.76 -4.03
CA GLY A 140 -15.52 -5.83 -3.36
C GLY A 140 -16.23 -6.75 -4.36
N PRO A 141 -16.22 -8.08 -4.17
CA PRO A 141 -17.11 -8.96 -4.92
C PRO A 141 -18.57 -8.66 -4.56
N THR A 142 -19.47 -8.89 -5.51
CA THR A 142 -20.92 -8.87 -5.25
C THR A 142 -21.43 -10.28 -4.97
N ASP A 143 -22.72 -10.40 -4.60
CA ASP A 143 -23.39 -11.71 -4.49
C ASP A 143 -23.49 -12.47 -5.82
N THR A 144 -23.18 -11.82 -6.95
CA THR A 144 -23.13 -12.44 -8.28
C THR A 144 -21.69 -12.75 -8.68
N PRO A 145 -21.32 -14.02 -8.91
CA PRO A 145 -19.98 -14.38 -9.37
C PRO A 145 -19.55 -13.63 -10.64
N GLY A 146 -18.30 -13.15 -10.65
CA GLY A 146 -17.75 -12.37 -11.76
C GLY A 146 -18.27 -10.93 -11.87
N LYS A 147 -19.07 -10.45 -10.91
CA LYS A 147 -19.42 -9.04 -10.75
C LYS A 147 -18.79 -8.48 -9.48
N TYR A 148 -18.24 -7.28 -9.62
CA TYR A 148 -17.47 -6.59 -8.59
C TYR A 148 -17.84 -5.11 -8.58
N THR A 149 -17.77 -4.50 -7.40
CA THR A 149 -18.00 -3.07 -7.18
C THR A 149 -16.68 -2.40 -6.81
N ILE A 150 -16.36 -1.31 -7.50
CA ILE A 150 -15.27 -0.39 -7.16
C ILE A 150 -15.84 0.65 -6.20
N TYR A 151 -15.17 0.85 -5.08
CA TYR A 151 -15.43 1.93 -4.14
C TYR A 151 -14.31 2.96 -4.25
N ALA A 152 -14.63 4.17 -4.68
CA ALA A 152 -13.64 5.23 -4.92
C ALA A 152 -14.06 6.53 -4.21
N ALA A 153 -13.09 7.24 -3.63
CA ALA A 153 -13.30 8.55 -3.02
C ALA A 153 -12.82 9.65 -3.98
N SER A 154 -13.74 10.45 -4.52
CA SER A 154 -13.41 11.55 -5.43
C SER A 154 -12.82 12.75 -4.67
N TRP A 155 -12.19 13.68 -5.40
CA TRP A 155 -11.56 14.88 -4.81
C TRP A 155 -12.53 15.76 -4.02
N ASP A 156 -13.81 15.81 -4.41
CA ASP A 156 -14.86 16.53 -3.69
C ASP A 156 -15.41 15.80 -2.45
N GLY A 157 -14.82 14.66 -2.08
CA GLY A 157 -15.10 13.95 -0.85
C GLY A 157 -16.31 13.01 -0.93
N MET A 158 -16.76 12.68 -2.14
CA MET A 158 -17.85 11.74 -2.38
C MET A 158 -17.33 10.31 -2.52
N LEU A 159 -18.09 9.35 -1.99
CA LEU A 159 -17.93 7.92 -2.27
C LEU A 159 -18.74 7.57 -3.52
N HIS A 160 -18.05 7.04 -4.53
CA HIS A 160 -18.60 6.46 -5.75
C HIS A 160 -18.61 4.93 -5.66
N GLN A 161 -19.61 4.31 -6.30
CA GLN A 161 -19.74 2.87 -6.36
C GLN A 161 -19.97 2.48 -7.81
N LEU A 162 -18.98 1.84 -8.44
CA LEU A 162 -18.97 1.60 -9.88
C LEU A 162 -18.89 0.10 -10.17
N ASN A 163 -19.58 -0.36 -11.21
CA ASN A 163 -19.42 -1.71 -11.70
C ASN A 163 -18.09 -1.84 -12.47
N VAL A 164 -17.27 -2.84 -12.11
CA VAL A 164 -15.97 -3.07 -12.76
C VAL A 164 -16.10 -3.31 -14.27
N ALA A 165 -17.19 -3.91 -14.74
CA ALA A 165 -17.32 -4.32 -16.14
C ALA A 165 -17.51 -3.14 -17.11
N ASP A 166 -18.17 -2.07 -16.70
CA ASP A 166 -18.61 -0.97 -17.57
C ASP A 166 -18.38 0.44 -17.00
N GLY A 167 -18.02 0.57 -15.72
CA GLY A 167 -17.77 1.85 -15.08
C GLY A 167 -19.05 2.63 -14.74
N GLU A 168 -20.22 1.98 -14.83
CA GLU A 168 -21.50 2.60 -14.46
C GLU A 168 -21.68 2.66 -12.95
N GLU A 169 -22.30 3.74 -12.48
CA GLU A 169 -22.63 3.89 -11.05
C GLU A 169 -23.69 2.86 -10.65
N VAL A 170 -23.39 2.03 -9.65
CA VAL A 170 -24.33 1.06 -9.08
C VAL A 170 -25.08 1.62 -7.87
N ALA A 171 -24.66 2.79 -7.38
CA ALA A 171 -25.36 3.56 -6.36
C ALA A 171 -25.16 5.06 -6.59
N GLN A 172 -26.07 5.88 -6.05
CA GLN A 172 -25.90 7.33 -6.07
C GLN A 172 -24.66 7.73 -5.25
N PRO A 173 -23.77 8.59 -5.77
CA PRO A 173 -22.63 9.11 -5.02
C PRO A 173 -23.08 9.70 -3.69
N SER A 174 -22.33 9.40 -2.62
CA SER A 174 -22.72 9.74 -1.24
C SER A 174 -21.58 10.45 -0.52
N LYS A 175 -21.89 11.39 0.38
CA LYS A 175 -20.86 12.11 1.16
C LYS A 175 -20.04 11.13 1.99
N PHE A 176 -18.72 11.25 1.95
CA PHE A 176 -17.81 10.41 2.74
C PHE A 176 -16.90 11.25 3.63
N MET A 177 -16.20 12.22 3.07
CA MET A 177 -15.27 13.09 3.81
C MET A 177 -15.34 14.52 3.26
N PRO A 178 -14.76 15.52 3.93
CA PRO A 178 -14.63 16.85 3.37
C PRO A 178 -13.83 16.84 2.06
N PRO A 179 -14.14 17.74 1.12
CA PRO A 179 -13.40 17.85 -0.13
C PRO A 179 -11.93 18.22 0.12
N ASN A 180 -11.07 17.83 -0.81
CA ASN A 180 -9.62 18.06 -0.76
C ASN A 180 -8.93 17.52 0.51
N GLY A 181 -9.46 16.44 1.11
CA GLY A 181 -8.97 15.89 2.37
C GLY A 181 -7.70 15.03 2.29
N LYS A 182 -7.21 14.70 1.09
CA LYS A 182 -6.09 13.76 0.84
C LYS A 182 -6.20 12.43 1.62
N PRO A 183 -7.21 11.60 1.32
CA PRO A 183 -7.25 10.23 1.81
C PRO A 183 -6.12 9.39 1.20
N TYR A 184 -5.70 8.36 1.93
CA TYR A 184 -4.83 7.28 1.45
C TYR A 184 -5.66 6.04 1.09
N ALA A 185 -5.03 4.99 0.56
CA ALA A 185 -5.71 3.84 -0.02
C ALA A 185 -6.85 3.29 0.86
N LEU A 186 -7.99 3.00 0.22
CA LEU A 186 -9.18 2.52 0.92
C LEU A 186 -9.00 1.05 1.34
N ASN A 187 -9.65 0.67 2.45
CA ASN A 187 -9.77 -0.73 2.88
C ASN A 187 -11.24 -1.10 3.03
N LEU A 188 -11.62 -2.34 2.73
CA LEU A 188 -13.00 -2.83 2.83
C LEU A 188 -13.05 -4.03 3.78
N PHE A 189 -13.77 -3.89 4.89
CA PHE A 189 -13.94 -4.96 5.86
C PHE A 189 -15.37 -4.95 6.42
N ASN A 190 -16.04 -6.11 6.40
CA ASN A 190 -17.39 -6.28 6.94
C ASN A 190 -18.38 -5.18 6.51
N ASN A 191 -18.44 -4.89 5.20
CA ASN A 191 -19.32 -3.88 4.61
C ASN A 191 -19.07 -2.44 5.10
N MET A 192 -17.85 -2.16 5.56
CA MET A 192 -17.38 -0.83 5.94
C MET A 192 -16.10 -0.47 5.17
N ILE A 193 -16.00 0.78 4.73
CA ILE A 193 -14.84 1.32 4.03
C ILE A 193 -14.03 2.18 5.00
N TYR A 194 -12.74 1.87 5.13
CA TYR A 194 -11.81 2.53 6.04
C TYR A 194 -10.79 3.34 5.23
N THR A 195 -10.44 4.52 5.75
CA THR A 195 -9.29 5.31 5.27
C THR A 195 -8.86 6.29 6.36
N HIS A 196 -7.79 7.02 6.09
CA HIS A 196 -7.27 8.10 6.93
C HIS A 196 -6.70 9.22 6.06
N THR A 197 -6.54 10.39 6.66
CA THR A 197 -5.99 11.57 5.98
C THR A 197 -4.74 12.10 6.66
N ALA A 198 -3.95 12.85 5.90
CA ALA A 198 -2.80 13.58 6.40
C ALA A 198 -2.61 14.92 5.68
N GLN A 199 -1.60 15.66 6.13
CA GLN A 199 -1.08 16.86 5.47
C GLN A 199 -2.00 18.09 5.54
N GLY A 200 -3.15 18.00 6.21
CA GLY A 200 -4.04 19.16 6.39
C GLY A 200 -4.61 19.74 5.10
N CYS A 201 -4.72 18.92 4.05
CA CYS A 201 -5.16 19.38 2.73
C CYS A 201 -6.59 19.94 2.79
N GLY A 202 -6.85 21.00 2.03
CA GLY A 202 -8.12 21.74 2.11
C GLY A 202 -8.35 22.50 3.43
N GLY A 203 -7.37 22.53 4.35
CA GLY A 203 -7.55 23.04 5.70
C GLY A 203 -8.26 22.05 6.63
N ASN A 204 -8.43 20.79 6.20
CA ASN A 204 -9.08 19.75 6.98
C ASN A 204 -8.14 19.23 8.08
N PRO A 205 -8.66 18.84 9.26
CA PRO A 205 -7.85 18.11 10.24
C PRO A 205 -7.46 16.73 9.71
N ASN A 206 -6.36 16.18 10.22
CA ASN A 206 -6.00 14.78 9.97
C ASN A 206 -6.92 13.88 10.78
N VAL A 207 -7.66 13.00 10.10
CA VAL A 207 -8.65 12.13 10.74
C VAL A 207 -8.74 10.79 10.00
N ALA A 208 -9.11 9.76 10.75
CA ALA A 208 -9.56 8.48 10.22
C ALA A 208 -11.06 8.56 9.91
N TYR A 209 -11.47 7.88 8.84
CA TYR A 209 -12.86 7.77 8.39
C TYR A 209 -13.26 6.31 8.24
N VAL A 210 -14.49 5.99 8.67
CA VAL A 210 -15.14 4.72 8.38
C VAL A 210 -16.53 4.97 7.82
N TYR A 211 -16.79 4.52 6.60
CA TYR A 211 -18.11 4.57 5.95
C TYR A 211 -18.80 3.23 6.06
N ASP A 212 -19.96 3.16 6.72
CA ASP A 212 -20.78 1.97 6.80
C ASP A 212 -21.72 1.91 5.59
N LEU A 213 -21.52 0.93 4.69
CA LEU A 213 -22.25 0.84 3.41
C LEU A 213 -23.76 0.59 3.61
N ALA A 214 -24.15 -0.07 4.70
CA ALA A 214 -25.55 -0.38 4.98
C ALA A 214 -26.34 0.86 5.44
N THR A 215 -25.75 1.66 6.33
CA THR A 215 -26.41 2.81 6.96
C THR A 215 -26.05 4.15 6.33
N LYS A 216 -25.00 4.18 5.49
CA LYS A 216 -24.41 5.39 4.88
C LYS A 216 -23.88 6.39 5.91
N LYS A 217 -23.62 5.93 7.13
CA LYS A 217 -23.04 6.75 8.20
C LYS A 217 -21.52 6.77 8.08
N VAL A 218 -20.93 7.90 8.46
CA VAL A 218 -19.49 8.08 8.55
C VAL A 218 -19.09 8.26 10.00
N GLY A 219 -18.24 7.37 10.50
CA GLY A 219 -17.51 7.53 11.75
C GLY A 219 -16.19 8.25 11.50
N THR A 220 -15.82 9.15 12.41
CA THR A 220 -14.55 9.88 12.32
C THR A 220 -13.85 9.93 13.66
N TRP A 221 -12.52 9.91 13.65
CA TRP A 221 -11.68 10.11 14.82
C TRP A 221 -10.36 10.74 14.38
N GLY A 222 -9.74 11.60 15.19
CA GLY A 222 -8.44 12.20 14.85
C GLY A 222 -7.51 12.29 16.05
N PRO A 223 -6.19 12.13 15.85
CA PRO A 223 -5.19 12.14 16.93
C PRO A 223 -4.81 13.54 17.42
N ALA A 224 -5.58 14.58 17.09
CA ALA A 224 -5.27 15.99 17.36
C ALA A 224 -3.86 16.43 16.88
N GLY A 225 -3.49 16.09 15.65
CA GLY A 225 -2.15 16.29 15.08
C GLY A 225 -1.81 15.14 14.12
N GLY A 226 -0.53 14.77 14.01
CA GLY A 226 -0.09 13.45 13.58
C GLY A 226 -0.76 12.90 12.32
N GLY A 227 -0.41 13.46 11.15
CA GLY A 227 -0.98 13.00 9.88
C GLY A 227 -0.81 11.49 9.70
N MET A 228 -1.85 10.79 9.28
CA MET A 228 -1.79 9.35 9.01
C MET A 228 -1.55 9.19 7.51
N TRP A 229 -0.32 8.86 7.13
CA TRP A 229 0.10 8.85 5.73
C TRP A 229 0.77 7.54 5.29
N GLY A 230 0.40 6.44 5.96
CA GLY A 230 0.68 5.10 5.48
C GLY A 230 0.07 4.94 4.09
N ARG A 231 0.93 4.71 3.09
CA ARG A 231 0.58 4.87 1.66
C ARG A 231 -0.56 3.94 1.25
N THR A 232 -0.50 2.72 1.76
CA THR A 232 -1.45 1.64 1.52
C THR A 232 -2.65 1.73 2.48
N GLY A 233 -2.87 2.88 3.12
CA GLY A 233 -3.98 3.08 4.05
C GLY A 233 -3.85 2.27 5.33
N PRO A 234 -4.93 2.12 6.11
CA PRO A 234 -4.89 1.37 7.37
C PRO A 234 -4.93 -0.15 7.14
N ALA A 235 -4.38 -0.91 8.09
CA ALA A 235 -4.56 -2.35 8.18
C ALA A 235 -5.65 -2.69 9.20
N ILE A 236 -6.50 -3.68 8.90
CA ILE A 236 -7.61 -4.06 9.79
C ILE A 236 -7.36 -5.45 10.37
N SER A 237 -7.39 -5.55 11.70
CA SER A 237 -7.31 -6.81 12.45
C SER A 237 -8.55 -7.68 12.25
N ALA A 238 -8.46 -8.95 12.63
CA ALA A 238 -9.59 -9.88 12.57
C ALA A 238 -10.81 -9.42 13.39
N ASN A 239 -10.61 -8.61 14.42
CA ASN A 239 -11.70 -8.08 15.26
C ASN A 239 -12.28 -6.74 14.76
N GLY A 240 -11.80 -6.21 13.64
CA GLY A 240 -12.30 -4.97 13.02
C GLY A 240 -11.66 -3.68 13.51
N THR A 241 -10.60 -3.74 14.31
CA THR A 241 -9.79 -2.57 14.69
C THR A 241 -8.88 -2.19 13.51
N MET A 242 -8.96 -0.94 13.08
CA MET A 242 -8.02 -0.36 12.12
C MET A 242 -6.78 0.14 12.85
N TYR A 243 -5.59 -0.21 12.36
CA TYR A 243 -4.32 0.29 12.85
C TYR A 243 -3.66 1.18 11.79
N THR A 244 -3.12 2.30 12.26
CA THR A 244 -2.32 3.21 11.44
C THR A 244 -1.28 3.94 12.29
N GLY A 245 -0.11 4.12 11.70
CA GLY A 245 0.89 5.05 12.20
C GLY A 245 0.43 6.51 12.10
N THR A 246 0.91 7.34 13.02
CA THR A 246 0.74 8.79 13.05
C THR A 246 2.09 9.49 12.89
N GLY A 247 2.14 10.46 11.98
CA GLY A 247 3.31 11.29 11.73
C GLY A 247 3.45 12.43 12.71
N ASP A 248 4.03 13.54 12.24
CA ASP A 248 4.40 14.68 13.05
C ASP A 248 3.27 15.24 13.93
N GLY A 249 3.54 15.21 15.23
CA GLY A 249 2.64 15.68 16.27
C GLY A 249 3.20 15.32 17.65
N ARG A 250 2.80 16.09 18.66
CA ARG A 250 3.19 15.82 20.04
C ARG A 250 2.61 14.46 20.48
N TRP A 251 3.39 13.72 21.25
CA TRP A 251 2.88 12.56 21.98
C TRP A 251 2.39 13.02 23.36
N ASP A 252 1.08 13.04 23.59
CA ASP A 252 0.43 13.43 24.85
C ASP A 252 -0.95 12.73 25.00
N PRO A 253 -0.97 11.39 25.17
CA PRO A 253 -2.21 10.60 25.22
C PRO A 253 -3.18 11.01 26.32
N GLU A 254 -2.68 11.50 27.45
CA GLU A 254 -3.49 11.98 28.58
C GLU A 254 -4.40 13.16 28.20
N ASN A 255 -4.01 13.90 27.15
CA ASN A 255 -4.77 15.00 26.57
C ASN A 255 -5.36 14.65 25.20
N GLY A 256 -5.36 13.38 24.82
CA GLY A 256 -5.93 12.90 23.55
C GLY A 256 -5.10 13.23 22.31
N ILE A 257 -3.78 13.44 22.46
CA ILE A 257 -2.88 13.76 21.35
C ILE A 257 -1.94 12.58 21.07
N TYR A 258 -1.99 12.05 19.86
CA TYR A 258 -1.33 10.78 19.50
C TYR A 258 -0.42 10.93 18.27
N GLY A 259 0.44 11.96 18.20
CA GLY A 259 1.41 12.11 17.10
C GLY A 259 2.71 11.33 17.34
N ASN A 260 3.41 10.91 16.27
CA ASN A 260 4.61 10.08 16.31
C ASN A 260 4.42 8.73 17.05
N GLY A 261 3.33 8.04 16.75
CA GLY A 261 3.04 6.72 17.30
C GLY A 261 2.11 5.90 16.40
N ILE A 262 1.30 5.03 16.99
CA ILE A 262 0.31 4.20 16.30
C ILE A 262 -1.00 4.28 17.09
N VAL A 263 -2.11 4.31 16.37
CA VAL A 263 -3.46 4.25 16.95
C VAL A 263 -4.22 3.07 16.40
N GLY A 264 -4.98 2.39 17.27
CA GLY A 264 -5.95 1.36 16.94
C GLY A 264 -7.35 1.93 17.13
N LEU A 265 -8.17 1.93 16.07
CA LEU A 265 -9.50 2.53 16.09
C LEU A 265 -10.57 1.52 15.70
N LYS A 266 -11.73 1.56 16.35
CA LYS A 266 -12.81 0.61 16.09
C LYS A 266 -14.17 1.31 15.99
N PRO A 267 -14.97 1.01 14.97
CA PRO A 267 -16.31 1.57 14.88
C PRO A 267 -17.21 0.98 15.97
N ASP A 268 -17.91 1.83 16.71
CA ASP A 268 -18.97 1.40 17.61
C ASP A 268 -20.06 0.68 16.81
N PRO A 269 -20.47 -0.54 17.18
CA PRO A 269 -21.40 -1.34 16.38
C PRO A 269 -22.79 -0.71 16.26
N LYS A 270 -23.18 0.20 17.18
CA LYS A 270 -24.50 0.84 17.22
C LYS A 270 -24.48 2.23 16.59
N THR A 271 -23.57 3.09 17.04
CA THR A 271 -23.54 4.50 16.61
C THR A 271 -22.78 4.69 15.31
N LYS A 272 -21.87 3.76 14.99
CA LYS A 272 -20.88 3.83 13.90
C LYS A 272 -19.83 4.93 14.08
N SER A 273 -19.78 5.57 15.25
CA SER A 273 -18.68 6.47 15.60
C SER A 273 -17.38 5.67 15.71
N LEU A 274 -16.29 6.27 15.27
CA LEU A 274 -14.96 5.65 15.38
C LEU A 274 -14.38 5.97 16.76
N LEU A 275 -13.98 4.94 17.51
CA LEU A 275 -13.47 5.04 18.88
C LEU A 275 -12.01 4.58 18.94
N LEU A 276 -11.24 5.17 19.85
CA LEU A 276 -9.89 4.70 20.18
C LEU A 276 -10.00 3.38 20.97
N GLU A 277 -9.41 2.33 20.44
CA GLU A 277 -9.34 0.99 21.05
C GLU A 277 -8.01 0.78 21.78
N ASP A 278 -6.90 1.14 21.14
CA ASP A 278 -5.54 1.00 21.68
C ASP A 278 -4.60 2.03 21.03
N TYR A 279 -3.40 2.22 21.59
CA TYR A 279 -2.37 3.09 21.03
C TYR A 279 -0.97 2.62 21.46
N TYR A 280 0.03 3.06 20.70
CA TYR A 280 1.44 2.81 20.98
C TYR A 280 2.27 4.07 20.74
N GLY A 281 3.13 4.42 21.69
CA GLY A 281 4.08 5.51 21.56
C GLY A 281 5.51 5.04 21.80
N PRO A 282 6.43 5.18 20.82
CA PRO A 282 7.85 4.92 21.04
C PRO A 282 8.35 5.66 22.29
N SER A 283 9.21 5.03 23.09
CA SER A 283 9.77 5.63 24.30
C SER A 283 10.55 6.94 24.03
N ASN A 284 10.95 7.16 22.77
CA ASN A 284 11.62 8.36 22.26
C ASN A 284 10.71 9.25 21.39
N ALA A 285 9.38 9.15 21.48
CA ALA A 285 8.45 9.91 20.62
C ALA A 285 8.70 11.44 20.62
N GLU A 286 9.06 12.03 21.76
CA GLU A 286 9.42 13.46 21.84
C GLU A 286 10.71 13.82 21.08
N TRP A 287 11.63 12.87 20.95
CA TRP A 287 12.84 13.06 20.16
C TRP A 287 12.55 12.93 18.67
N LEU A 288 11.65 12.02 18.29
CA LEU A 288 11.21 11.79 16.91
C LEU A 288 10.52 13.04 16.34
N VAL A 289 9.54 13.59 17.05
CA VAL A 289 8.78 14.77 16.57
C VAL A 289 9.66 16.01 16.36
N LYS A 290 10.73 16.18 17.15
CA LYS A 290 11.66 17.31 16.99
C LYS A 290 12.52 17.21 15.73
N ARG A 291 12.46 16.08 15.04
CA ARG A 291 13.33 15.72 13.91
C ARG A 291 12.54 15.27 12.68
N ASP A 292 11.20 15.39 12.69
CA ASP A 292 10.34 14.88 11.62
C ASP A 292 10.68 13.42 11.28
N LEU A 293 10.75 12.59 12.33
CA LEU A 293 10.99 11.15 12.21
C LEU A 293 9.72 10.35 12.49
N ASP A 294 8.71 10.61 11.68
CA ASP A 294 7.38 10.04 11.74
C ASP A 294 7.32 8.53 11.97
N MET A 295 6.24 8.09 12.63
CA MET A 295 5.76 6.71 12.70
C MET A 295 4.59 6.55 11.72
N GLN A 296 4.84 6.62 10.42
CA GLN A 296 3.79 6.84 9.42
C GLN A 296 3.35 5.61 8.63
N VAL A 297 4.09 4.51 8.73
CA VAL A 297 4.07 3.45 7.71
C VAL A 297 2.74 2.69 7.79
N THR A 298 2.24 2.14 6.67
CA THR A 298 1.12 1.19 6.75
C THR A 298 1.60 -0.11 7.39
N PRO A 299 1.05 -0.53 8.54
CA PRO A 299 1.45 -1.77 9.18
C PRO A 299 0.99 -3.00 8.39
N ALA A 300 1.62 -4.14 8.66
CA ALA A 300 1.16 -5.44 8.17
C ALA A 300 0.74 -6.33 9.35
N ILE A 301 -0.47 -6.89 9.28
CA ILE A 301 -1.04 -7.77 10.31
C ILE A 301 -1.00 -9.22 9.85
N PHE A 302 -0.61 -10.16 10.72
CA PHE A 302 -0.54 -11.57 10.36
C PHE A 302 -0.68 -12.49 11.57
N ASN A 303 -1.17 -13.70 11.32
CA ASN A 303 -1.20 -14.74 12.35
C ASN A 303 0.17 -15.40 12.49
N TYR A 304 0.57 -15.65 13.73
CA TYR A 304 1.77 -16.42 14.07
C TYR A 304 1.54 -17.18 15.38
N LYS A 305 1.62 -18.52 15.31
CA LYS A 305 1.46 -19.42 16.47
C LYS A 305 0.23 -19.12 17.35
N GLY A 306 -0.93 -18.87 16.73
CA GLY A 306 -2.18 -18.61 17.45
C GLY A 306 -2.36 -17.18 17.98
N LYS A 307 -1.39 -16.29 17.73
CA LYS A 307 -1.52 -14.85 17.97
C LYS A 307 -1.72 -14.09 16.67
N GLU A 308 -2.46 -12.99 16.73
CA GLU A 308 -2.46 -12.00 15.66
C GLU A 308 -1.42 -10.93 16.00
N LEU A 309 -0.39 -10.85 15.17
CA LEU A 309 0.72 -9.92 15.35
C LEU A 309 0.65 -8.82 14.31
N MET A 310 1.30 -7.71 14.61
CA MET A 310 1.46 -6.58 13.72
C MET A 310 2.92 -6.17 13.65
N VAL A 311 3.35 -5.75 12.46
CA VAL A 311 4.63 -5.05 12.29
C VAL A 311 4.40 -3.66 11.73
N ASP A 312 5.13 -2.71 12.28
CA ASP A 312 5.14 -1.30 11.86
C ASP A 312 6.57 -0.75 11.94
N ALA A 313 6.76 0.45 11.41
CA ALA A 313 8.03 1.14 11.30
C ALA A 313 7.84 2.66 11.20
N GLY A 314 8.96 3.38 11.08
CA GLY A 314 8.95 4.82 10.88
C GLY A 314 10.26 5.33 10.27
N LYS A 315 10.32 6.64 10.02
CA LYS A 315 11.50 7.31 9.46
C LYS A 315 12.77 7.15 10.30
N GLU A 316 12.65 6.86 11.61
CA GLU A 316 13.80 6.48 12.46
C GLU A 316 14.58 5.30 11.87
N CYS A 317 13.96 4.46 11.03
CA CYS A 317 14.53 3.24 10.47
C CYS A 317 14.67 2.10 11.49
N ARG A 318 13.59 1.87 12.23
CA ARG A 318 13.40 0.71 13.10
C ARG A 318 12.09 0.02 12.78
N VAL A 319 12.05 -1.29 13.03
CA VAL A 319 10.85 -2.10 12.91
C VAL A 319 10.41 -2.55 14.30
N TYR A 320 9.11 -2.52 14.52
CA TYR A 320 8.44 -2.87 15.76
C TYR A 320 7.55 -4.08 15.50
N LEU A 321 7.64 -5.09 16.37
CA LEU A 321 6.74 -6.24 16.37
C LEU A 321 5.81 -6.12 17.58
N MET A 322 4.51 -6.26 17.35
CA MET A 322 3.46 -6.01 18.33
C MET A 322 2.45 -7.15 18.35
N ASP A 323 1.77 -7.33 19.48
CA ASP A 323 0.58 -8.18 19.62
C ASP A 323 -0.64 -7.30 19.40
N THR A 324 -1.56 -7.62 18.48
CA THR A 324 -2.75 -6.76 18.27
C THR A 324 -3.69 -6.75 19.47
N ALA A 325 -3.54 -7.70 20.40
CA ALA A 325 -4.25 -7.69 21.67
C ALA A 325 -3.77 -6.59 22.64
N SER A 326 -2.55 -6.09 22.48
CA SER A 326 -1.96 -5.01 23.28
C SER A 326 -0.70 -4.47 22.59
N ILE A 327 -0.85 -3.47 21.71
CA ILE A 327 0.22 -3.09 20.77
C ILE A 327 1.43 -2.43 21.45
N GLY A 328 1.24 -1.90 22.66
CA GLY A 328 2.30 -1.34 23.49
C GLY A 328 2.42 -1.95 24.88
N GLY A 329 1.80 -3.10 25.15
CA GLY A 329 1.77 -3.66 26.51
C GLY A 329 1.02 -2.75 27.51
N ASP A 330 1.22 -3.02 28.80
CA ASP A 330 0.54 -2.31 29.90
C ASP A 330 0.85 -0.80 29.96
N ASP A 331 1.97 -0.37 29.37
CA ASP A 331 2.40 1.03 29.36
C ASP A 331 2.08 1.75 28.04
N HIS A 332 1.52 1.05 27.03
CA HIS A 332 1.34 1.56 25.67
C HIS A 332 2.65 2.05 25.02
N ARG A 333 3.81 1.56 25.46
CA ARG A 333 5.15 1.95 24.95
C ARG A 333 6.11 0.79 24.72
N THR A 334 5.77 -0.41 25.19
CA THR A 334 6.63 -1.60 25.12
C THR A 334 6.09 -2.57 24.07
N PRO A 335 6.66 -2.60 22.85
CA PRO A 335 6.28 -3.58 21.84
C PRO A 335 6.86 -4.96 22.21
N LEU A 336 6.41 -6.02 21.55
CA LEU A 336 7.03 -7.36 21.73
C LEU A 336 8.52 -7.35 21.35
N TYR A 337 8.88 -6.59 20.32
CA TYR A 337 10.26 -6.40 19.89
C TYR A 337 10.44 -5.07 19.17
N ARG A 338 11.63 -4.47 19.31
CA ARG A 338 12.09 -3.30 18.56
C ARG A 338 13.48 -3.60 18.01
N THR A 339 13.68 -3.48 16.70
CA THR A 339 15.00 -3.71 16.09
C THR A 339 16.00 -2.65 16.52
N PRO A 340 17.32 -2.92 16.44
CA PRO A 340 18.33 -1.89 16.22
C PRO A 340 18.01 -1.01 15.01
N LEU A 341 18.73 0.10 14.84
CA LEU A 341 18.64 0.91 13.61
C LEU A 341 19.08 0.08 12.41
N LEU A 342 18.28 0.12 11.34
CA LEU A 342 18.58 -0.54 10.08
C LEU A 342 19.30 0.41 9.10
N CYS A 343 18.99 1.70 9.19
CA CYS A 343 19.49 2.79 8.35
C CYS A 343 19.34 4.14 9.09
N ASN A 344 19.46 5.25 8.37
CA ASN A 344 19.21 6.62 8.85
C ASN A 344 20.02 7.05 10.09
N GLU A 345 21.31 6.68 10.11
CA GLU A 345 22.26 7.11 11.16
C GLU A 345 22.35 8.64 11.31
N GLU A 346 22.23 9.34 10.19
CA GLU A 346 22.35 10.79 10.10
C GLU A 346 21.05 11.53 10.47
N VAL A 347 19.97 10.82 10.80
CA VAL A 347 18.71 11.43 11.24
C VAL A 347 18.12 12.37 10.17
N ASN A 348 18.12 11.93 8.92
CA ASN A 348 17.53 12.65 7.80
C ASN A 348 16.01 12.39 7.77
N TYR A 349 15.23 13.47 7.72
CA TYR A 349 13.76 13.46 7.78
C TYR A 349 13.07 13.22 6.42
N ALA A 350 13.82 13.31 5.31
CA ALA A 350 13.30 13.30 3.95
C ALA A 350 13.81 12.12 3.10
N SER A 351 15.14 11.96 3.01
CA SER A 351 15.78 11.06 2.04
C SER A 351 16.32 9.76 2.66
N ALA A 352 15.91 9.44 3.88
CA ALA A 352 16.29 8.21 4.58
C ALA A 352 15.19 7.71 5.51
N GLY A 353 15.31 6.47 5.96
CA GLY A 353 14.34 5.84 6.87
C GLY A 353 13.44 4.81 6.20
N ILE A 354 12.38 4.39 6.89
CA ILE A 354 11.37 3.49 6.34
C ILE A 354 10.15 4.31 5.90
N TRP A 355 9.68 4.06 4.68
CA TRP A 355 8.60 4.79 4.02
C TRP A 355 7.60 3.82 3.38
N GLY A 356 6.34 4.24 3.24
CA GLY A 356 5.31 3.48 2.54
C GLY A 356 4.56 2.48 3.42
N SER A 357 4.85 1.19 3.27
CA SER A 357 4.17 0.08 3.96
C SER A 357 5.12 -1.07 4.31
N MET A 358 4.73 -1.85 5.32
CA MET A 358 5.36 -3.13 5.64
C MET A 358 4.83 -4.25 4.73
N ALA A 359 5.52 -5.39 4.71
CA ALA A 359 5.03 -6.60 4.06
C ALA A 359 5.29 -7.85 4.90
N SER A 360 4.46 -8.89 4.73
CA SER A 360 4.58 -10.15 5.45
C SER A 360 4.10 -11.33 4.60
N TRP A 361 4.82 -12.43 4.65
CA TRP A 361 4.44 -13.68 3.98
C TRP A 361 4.88 -14.90 4.79
N GLU A 362 4.34 -16.06 4.44
CA GLU A 362 4.75 -17.34 5.02
C GLU A 362 5.26 -18.26 3.93
N ASP A 363 6.43 -18.84 4.16
CA ASP A 363 6.96 -19.80 3.22
C ASP A 363 6.35 -21.20 3.40
N SER A 364 6.64 -22.09 2.46
CA SER A 364 6.13 -23.47 2.50
C SER A 364 6.64 -24.30 3.69
N LYS A 365 7.61 -23.80 4.46
CA LYS A 365 8.13 -24.43 5.68
C LYS A 365 7.47 -23.86 6.94
N GLY A 366 6.52 -22.94 6.80
CA GLY A 366 5.86 -22.27 7.92
C GLY A 366 6.70 -21.15 8.55
N THR A 367 7.79 -20.71 7.90
CA THR A 367 8.54 -19.55 8.39
C THR A 367 7.76 -18.30 8.05
N ARG A 368 7.44 -17.50 9.08
CA ARG A 368 6.85 -16.18 8.93
C ARG A 368 7.94 -15.15 8.66
N TRP A 369 7.82 -14.46 7.54
CA TRP A 369 8.75 -13.42 7.10
C TRP A 369 8.11 -12.04 7.20
N VAL A 370 8.93 -11.04 7.52
CA VAL A 370 8.58 -9.61 7.54
C VAL A 370 9.59 -8.87 6.68
N LEU A 371 9.11 -7.95 5.83
CA LEU A 371 9.94 -7.17 4.94
C LEU A 371 9.62 -5.69 5.07
N THR A 372 10.65 -4.87 4.90
CA THR A 372 10.54 -3.41 4.89
C THR A 372 11.45 -2.82 3.82
N PRO A 373 11.00 -1.80 3.07
CA PRO A 373 11.93 -0.95 2.34
C PRO A 373 12.70 -0.07 3.33
N ILE A 374 13.92 0.31 2.95
CA ILE A 374 14.70 1.38 3.58
C ILE A 374 15.19 2.35 2.51
N TRP A 375 15.23 3.63 2.85
CA TRP A 375 15.89 4.69 2.10
C TRP A 375 17.19 5.11 2.78
N GLY A 376 18.16 5.50 1.96
CA GLY A 376 19.49 5.89 2.37
C GLY A 376 20.41 4.71 2.71
N PRO A 377 21.63 4.99 3.21
CA PRO A 377 22.63 3.98 3.50
C PRO A 377 22.18 3.05 4.63
N LYS A 378 22.53 1.76 4.51
CA LYS A 378 22.41 0.79 5.59
C LYS A 378 23.25 1.24 6.79
N HIS A 379 22.69 1.15 8.00
CA HIS A 379 23.37 1.47 9.25
C HIS A 379 24.67 0.65 9.37
N SER A 380 25.77 1.29 9.76
CA SER A 380 27.12 0.73 9.85
C SER A 380 27.19 -0.53 10.70
N GLN A 381 26.42 -0.55 11.80
CA GLN A 381 26.31 -1.67 12.74
C GLN A 381 25.25 -2.72 12.36
N PHE A 382 24.35 -2.43 11.41
CA PHE A 382 23.36 -3.42 10.99
C PHE A 382 24.01 -4.50 10.11
N LYS A 383 23.74 -5.77 10.43
CA LYS A 383 24.23 -6.93 9.70
C LYS A 383 23.08 -7.89 9.42
N ALA A 384 23.05 -8.41 8.20
CA ALA A 384 22.23 -9.56 7.85
C ALA A 384 23.15 -10.73 7.41
N PRO A 385 22.73 -12.00 7.59
CA PRO A 385 23.48 -13.16 7.12
C PRO A 385 23.79 -13.14 5.61
N LEU A 386 22.90 -12.57 4.80
CA LEU A 386 23.06 -12.41 3.36
C LEU A 386 22.96 -10.92 2.99
N GLU A 387 23.98 -10.39 2.32
CA GLU A 387 24.03 -9.01 1.85
C GLU A 387 24.60 -8.97 0.43
N TYR A 388 24.03 -8.15 -0.45
CA TYR A 388 24.39 -8.09 -1.87
C TYR A 388 25.02 -6.75 -2.27
N GLY A 389 26.22 -6.50 -1.75
CA GLY A 389 26.99 -5.30 -2.04
C GLY A 389 26.69 -4.13 -1.10
N LYS A 390 27.22 -2.94 -1.44
CA LYS A 390 27.03 -1.72 -0.64
C LYS A 390 25.66 -1.11 -0.92
N VAL A 391 24.89 -0.84 0.13
CA VAL A 391 23.61 -0.11 0.07
C VAL A 391 23.86 1.36 0.39
N THR A 392 23.50 2.25 -0.54
CA THR A 392 23.72 3.70 -0.48
C THR A 392 22.42 4.48 -0.59
N TYR A 393 21.51 4.06 -1.47
CA TYR A 393 20.24 4.76 -1.71
C TYR A 393 19.04 4.07 -1.08
N GLY A 394 19.11 2.74 -0.90
CA GLY A 394 18.02 1.99 -0.29
C GLY A 394 18.06 0.51 -0.63
N ALA A 395 17.26 -0.28 0.08
CA ALA A 395 17.18 -1.72 -0.08
C ALA A 395 15.88 -2.28 0.51
N ILE A 396 15.59 -3.55 0.24
CA ILE A 396 14.63 -4.33 1.01
C ILE A 396 15.37 -5.11 2.09
N VAL A 397 14.89 -5.04 3.32
CA VAL A 397 15.40 -5.81 4.46
C VAL A 397 14.35 -6.85 4.86
N ALA A 398 14.78 -8.09 5.08
CA ALA A 398 13.91 -9.17 5.51
C ALA A 398 14.31 -9.75 6.87
N PHE A 399 13.30 -10.08 7.65
CA PHE A 399 13.39 -10.69 8.97
C PHE A 399 12.56 -11.97 9.01
N LYS A 400 13.01 -12.92 9.83
CA LYS A 400 12.16 -14.01 10.31
C LYS A 400 11.52 -13.60 11.62
N VAL A 401 10.23 -13.89 11.76
CA VAL A 401 9.53 -13.81 13.05
C VAL A 401 9.84 -15.10 13.80
N GLU A 402 10.46 -14.96 14.96
CA GLU A 402 10.91 -16.09 15.77
C GLU A 402 10.56 -15.89 17.23
N GLU A 403 10.48 -16.98 17.97
CA GLU A 403 10.36 -16.96 19.42
C GLU A 403 11.64 -17.55 20.00
N LYS A 404 12.39 -16.77 20.78
CA LYS A 404 13.63 -17.20 21.44
C LYS A 404 13.51 -16.94 22.93
N ASN A 405 13.76 -17.97 23.73
CA ASN A 405 13.68 -17.91 25.20
C ASN A 405 12.31 -17.35 25.68
N GLY A 406 11.22 -17.75 25.02
CA GLY A 406 9.85 -17.31 25.34
C GLY A 406 9.53 -15.86 24.94
N LYS A 407 10.41 -15.18 24.19
CA LYS A 407 10.19 -13.81 23.70
C LYS A 407 10.12 -13.80 22.17
N MET A 408 9.14 -13.09 21.63
CA MET A 408 9.05 -12.83 20.19
C MET A 408 10.16 -11.88 19.76
N GLN A 409 10.72 -12.10 18.57
CA GLN A 409 11.74 -11.24 17.99
C GLN A 409 11.73 -11.27 16.46
N LEU A 410 12.34 -10.26 15.86
CA LEU A 410 12.68 -10.21 14.45
C LEU A 410 14.17 -10.53 14.27
N THR A 411 14.47 -11.63 13.58
CA THR A 411 15.85 -12.03 13.26
C THR A 411 16.19 -11.61 11.84
N PRO A 412 17.19 -10.74 11.62
CA PRO A 412 17.62 -10.36 10.27
C PRO A 412 18.01 -11.59 9.45
N ALA A 413 17.54 -11.68 8.21
CA ALA A 413 17.80 -12.80 7.33
C ALA A 413 18.62 -12.37 6.11
N TRP A 414 18.21 -11.29 5.44
CA TRP A 414 18.90 -10.75 4.29
C TRP A 414 18.61 -9.27 4.07
N ILE A 415 19.51 -8.59 3.37
CA ILE A 415 19.30 -7.26 2.79
C ILE A 415 19.63 -7.34 1.29
N SER A 416 18.75 -6.80 0.46
CA SER A 416 18.91 -6.82 -0.99
C SER A 416 20.12 -6.00 -1.46
N ARG A 417 20.39 -6.05 -2.77
CA ARG A 417 21.24 -5.05 -3.41
C ARG A 417 20.69 -3.63 -3.23
N ASP A 418 21.52 -2.65 -3.55
CA ASP A 418 21.14 -1.25 -3.61
C ASP A 418 20.06 -0.99 -4.68
N MET A 419 19.11 -0.14 -4.32
CA MET A 419 18.01 0.36 -5.14
C MET A 419 17.89 1.87 -4.94
N ASN A 420 17.62 2.62 -6.00
CA ASN A 420 17.38 4.06 -5.90
C ASN A 420 16.04 4.30 -5.18
N HIS A 421 16.10 4.55 -3.87
CA HIS A 421 14.95 4.68 -2.96
C HIS A 421 13.97 3.51 -3.08
N ALA A 422 14.28 2.41 -2.41
CA ALA A 422 13.46 1.20 -2.44
C ALA A 422 12.04 1.46 -1.94
N GLU A 423 11.05 0.92 -2.63
CA GLU A 423 9.63 1.07 -2.30
C GLU A 423 9.01 -0.23 -1.78
N PRO A 424 7.80 -0.19 -1.16
CA PRO A 424 7.18 -1.35 -0.56
C PRO A 424 7.07 -2.56 -1.50
N PRO A 425 7.52 -3.75 -1.07
CA PRO A 425 7.53 -4.93 -1.91
C PRO A 425 6.17 -5.63 -1.94
N VAL A 426 5.93 -6.39 -3.02
CA VAL A 426 4.86 -7.40 -3.11
C VAL A 426 5.49 -8.78 -3.20
N ILE A 427 4.91 -9.77 -2.54
CA ILE A 427 5.44 -11.13 -2.49
C ILE A 427 4.47 -12.10 -3.18
N ALA A 428 5.01 -13.00 -3.99
CA ALA A 428 4.24 -14.07 -4.60
C ALA A 428 5.14 -15.27 -4.88
N ASN A 429 4.65 -16.48 -4.56
CA ASN A 429 5.26 -17.74 -5.01
C ASN A 429 6.80 -17.84 -4.81
N GLY A 430 7.30 -17.41 -3.65
CA GLY A 430 8.73 -17.45 -3.31
C GLY A 430 9.58 -16.34 -3.93
N VAL A 431 8.95 -15.34 -4.55
CA VAL A 431 9.61 -14.17 -5.15
C VAL A 431 9.11 -12.89 -4.51
N VAL A 432 10.04 -11.99 -4.19
CA VAL A 432 9.78 -10.60 -3.75
C VAL A 432 9.92 -9.70 -4.97
N TYR A 433 8.88 -8.94 -5.28
CA TYR A 433 8.88 -7.90 -6.30
C TYR A 433 9.01 -6.56 -5.59
N ALA A 434 10.08 -5.84 -5.91
CA ALA A 434 10.40 -4.54 -5.33
C ALA A 434 10.83 -3.59 -6.44
N TYR A 435 10.86 -2.31 -6.17
CA TYR A 435 11.37 -1.35 -7.14
C TYR A 435 12.13 -0.21 -6.46
N GLY A 436 13.15 0.30 -7.15
CA GLY A 436 13.67 1.64 -6.88
C GLY A 436 12.83 2.64 -7.65
N ASN A 437 12.36 3.70 -7.00
CA ASN A 437 11.42 4.64 -7.59
C ASN A 437 12.08 5.64 -8.55
N GLY A 438 13.39 5.88 -8.42
CA GLY A 438 14.13 6.84 -9.24
C GLY A 438 13.85 8.30 -8.92
N GLU A 439 13.07 8.59 -7.88
CA GLU A 439 12.67 9.93 -7.46
C GLU A 439 13.84 10.68 -6.81
N ASP A 440 13.92 11.98 -7.08
CA ASP A 440 14.71 12.91 -6.27
C ASP A 440 13.95 13.21 -4.97
N THR A 441 14.50 12.76 -3.83
CA THR A 441 13.88 12.86 -2.50
C THR A 441 14.33 14.07 -1.69
N ASP A 442 15.23 14.89 -2.22
CA ASP A 442 15.77 16.02 -1.50
C ASP A 442 14.71 17.11 -1.30
N GLN A 443 14.40 17.39 -0.03
CA GLN A 443 13.39 18.38 0.37
C GLN A 443 14.01 19.70 0.83
N SER A 444 15.33 19.72 1.04
CA SER A 444 16.04 20.92 1.46
C SER A 444 17.34 21.10 0.68
N VAL A 445 17.71 22.36 0.48
CA VAL A 445 18.99 22.74 -0.09
C VAL A 445 19.74 23.66 0.88
N ALA A 446 21.07 23.67 0.79
CA ALA A 446 21.92 24.33 1.79
C ALA A 446 21.72 25.85 1.90
N ASP A 447 21.31 26.50 0.81
CA ASP A 447 21.18 27.96 0.70
C ASP A 447 19.82 28.50 1.14
N VAL A 448 18.71 27.77 0.90
CA VAL A 448 17.36 28.21 1.27
C VAL A 448 16.69 27.37 2.37
N GLY A 449 17.28 26.25 2.78
CA GLY A 449 16.66 25.32 3.73
C GLY A 449 15.58 24.46 3.08
N LEU A 450 14.46 24.23 3.79
CA LEU A 450 13.34 23.44 3.29
C LEU A 450 12.68 24.13 2.08
N ASP A 451 12.76 23.50 0.91
CA ASP A 451 12.15 23.97 -0.34
C ASP A 451 11.65 22.77 -1.17
N ASN A 452 10.64 22.08 -0.63
CA ASN A 452 10.05 20.89 -1.22
C ASN A 452 9.03 21.24 -2.32
N THR A 453 9.53 21.53 -3.52
CA THR A 453 8.74 21.93 -4.70
C THR A 453 8.90 20.95 -5.87
N ALA A 454 7.85 20.82 -6.69
CA ALA A 454 7.85 19.87 -7.80
C ALA A 454 8.85 20.29 -8.89
N GLU A 455 8.99 21.60 -9.09
CA GLU A 455 9.90 22.22 -10.06
C GLU A 455 11.36 21.87 -9.81
N ARG A 456 11.74 21.61 -8.54
CA ARG A 456 13.10 21.21 -8.16
C ARG A 456 13.31 19.70 -8.26
N ARG A 457 12.34 18.92 -7.78
CA ARG A 457 12.47 17.46 -7.64
C ARG A 457 12.24 16.70 -8.94
N ILE A 458 11.35 17.18 -9.81
CA ILE A 458 11.07 16.51 -11.09
C ILE A 458 12.32 16.46 -11.99
N PRO A 459 13.10 17.54 -12.19
CA PRO A 459 14.32 17.49 -13.01
C PRO A 459 15.43 16.59 -12.47
N GLY A 460 15.53 16.43 -11.15
CA GLY A 460 16.50 15.54 -10.51
C GLY A 460 16.10 14.06 -10.53
N SER A 461 14.84 13.77 -10.83
CA SER A 461 14.33 12.40 -10.89
C SER A 461 14.78 11.69 -12.17
N THR A 462 14.98 10.38 -12.05
CA THR A 462 15.58 9.52 -13.08
C THR A 462 14.56 8.55 -13.65
N HIS A 463 14.68 7.25 -13.35
CA HIS A 463 13.72 6.24 -13.74
C HIS A 463 13.57 5.15 -12.67
N ALA A 464 12.40 4.54 -12.65
CA ALA A 464 12.13 3.40 -11.79
C ALA A 464 12.80 2.14 -12.36
N VAL A 465 13.14 1.20 -11.49
CA VAL A 465 13.64 -0.13 -11.86
C VAL A 465 12.89 -1.18 -11.05
N LEU A 466 12.22 -2.10 -11.74
CA LEU A 466 11.55 -3.24 -11.12
C LEU A 466 12.56 -4.38 -10.92
N TYR A 467 12.54 -4.99 -9.75
CA TYR A 467 13.37 -6.12 -9.36
C TYR A 467 12.49 -7.29 -8.94
N ALA A 468 12.93 -8.50 -9.28
CA ALA A 468 12.45 -9.73 -8.67
C ALA A 468 13.59 -10.38 -7.89
N LEU A 469 13.36 -10.64 -6.61
CA LEU A 469 14.33 -11.21 -5.69
C LEU A 469 13.82 -12.57 -5.20
N ASP A 470 14.72 -13.51 -4.95
CA ASP A 470 14.41 -14.71 -4.20
C ASP A 470 13.95 -14.33 -2.79
N ALA A 471 12.75 -14.76 -2.38
CA ALA A 471 12.14 -14.25 -1.16
C ALA A 471 12.83 -14.76 0.12
N GLN A 472 13.58 -15.87 0.06
CA GLN A 472 14.26 -16.46 1.21
C GLN A 472 15.70 -15.96 1.36
N THR A 473 16.32 -15.50 0.27
CA THR A 473 17.73 -15.11 0.25
C THR A 473 17.97 -13.64 -0.07
N GLY A 474 17.03 -12.96 -0.74
CA GLY A 474 17.20 -11.58 -1.20
C GLY A 474 18.01 -11.45 -2.49
N LYS A 475 18.44 -12.57 -3.08
CA LYS A 475 19.23 -12.60 -4.32
C LYS A 475 18.38 -12.09 -5.49
N GLU A 476 18.93 -11.17 -6.29
CA GLU A 476 18.29 -10.75 -7.54
C GLU A 476 18.17 -11.94 -8.51
N LEU A 477 16.96 -12.16 -9.01
CA LEU A 477 16.61 -13.19 -10.01
C LEU A 477 16.35 -12.56 -11.38
N TRP A 478 15.85 -11.34 -11.41
CA TRP A 478 15.55 -10.57 -12.63
C TRP A 478 15.42 -9.08 -12.32
N SER A 479 15.67 -8.22 -13.30
CA SER A 479 15.42 -6.78 -13.25
C SER A 479 14.91 -6.25 -14.59
N SER A 480 14.09 -5.20 -14.55
CA SER A 480 13.68 -4.49 -15.76
C SER A 480 14.86 -3.76 -16.43
N GLY A 481 15.95 -3.49 -15.69
CA GLY A 481 16.98 -2.55 -16.11
C GLY A 481 16.34 -1.23 -16.55
N ASP A 482 16.75 -0.73 -17.72
CA ASP A 482 16.35 0.57 -18.25
C ASP A 482 15.04 0.54 -19.07
N GLN A 483 14.27 -0.56 -19.01
CA GLN A 483 13.01 -0.68 -19.78
C GLN A 483 11.93 0.31 -19.32
N ILE A 484 11.98 0.78 -18.09
CA ILE A 484 11.10 1.83 -17.55
C ILE A 484 11.86 3.15 -17.68
N THR A 485 11.28 4.11 -18.40
CA THR A 485 11.99 5.33 -18.82
C THR A 485 11.65 6.57 -17.99
N SER A 486 10.81 6.41 -16.97
CA SER A 486 10.37 7.49 -16.09
C SER A 486 10.36 6.95 -14.65
N TRP A 487 10.25 7.85 -13.68
CA TRP A 487 10.33 7.55 -12.25
C TRP A 487 8.92 7.37 -11.66
N ASN A 488 8.85 6.97 -10.41
CA ASN A 488 7.61 6.74 -9.69
C ASN A 488 7.56 7.62 -8.43
N HIS A 489 6.39 8.21 -8.14
CA HIS A 489 6.15 8.88 -6.87
C HIS A 489 4.97 8.22 -6.18
N TRP A 490 5.20 7.69 -4.99
CA TRP A 490 4.13 7.35 -4.05
C TRP A 490 3.02 6.46 -4.64
N SER A 491 3.40 5.62 -5.60
CA SER A 491 2.55 4.56 -6.12
C SER A 491 2.94 3.23 -5.46
N GLY A 492 2.53 2.12 -6.08
CA GLY A 492 2.83 0.78 -5.62
C GLY A 492 2.77 -0.25 -6.74
N LEU A 493 3.12 -1.49 -6.40
CA LEU A 493 3.06 -2.62 -7.30
C LEU A 493 1.73 -3.34 -7.17
N SER A 494 1.34 -4.05 -8.22
CA SER A 494 0.33 -5.09 -8.11
C SER A 494 0.74 -6.31 -8.90
N LEU A 495 0.25 -7.46 -8.45
CA LEU A 495 0.67 -8.74 -8.99
C LEU A 495 -0.48 -9.73 -8.98
N ALA A 496 -0.75 -10.29 -10.17
CA ALA A 496 -1.76 -11.31 -10.36
C ALA A 496 -1.63 -12.00 -11.72
N ASN A 497 -1.88 -13.31 -11.74
CA ASN A 497 -2.02 -14.16 -12.92
C ASN A 497 -0.85 -14.15 -13.89
N GLY A 498 0.37 -14.13 -13.36
CA GLY A 498 1.61 -14.20 -14.12
C GLY A 498 2.18 -12.84 -14.54
N ARG A 499 1.66 -11.76 -13.95
CA ARG A 499 1.92 -10.37 -14.35
C ARG A 499 2.16 -9.48 -13.15
N VAL A 500 3.09 -8.54 -13.33
CA VAL A 500 3.45 -7.48 -12.38
C VAL A 500 3.22 -6.14 -13.06
N TYR A 501 2.56 -5.24 -12.36
CA TYR A 501 2.18 -3.93 -12.85
C TYR A 501 2.89 -2.83 -12.06
N ILE A 502 3.40 -1.84 -12.78
CA ILE A 502 4.05 -0.65 -12.21
C ILE A 502 3.72 0.55 -13.11
N ASN A 503 3.41 1.69 -12.51
CA ASN A 503 3.18 2.93 -13.24
C ASN A 503 4.31 3.94 -13.03
N THR A 504 4.29 5.03 -13.78
CA THR A 504 5.29 6.11 -13.69
C THR A 504 4.66 7.50 -13.72
N PHE A 505 5.46 8.49 -13.33
CA PHE A 505 5.08 9.90 -13.29
C PHE A 505 4.52 10.40 -14.62
N ASP A 506 5.08 9.95 -15.74
CA ASP A 506 4.58 10.27 -17.09
C ASP A 506 3.30 9.50 -17.48
N SER A 507 2.50 9.02 -16.52
CA SER A 507 1.21 8.35 -16.70
C SER A 507 1.25 7.14 -17.64
N ASN A 508 2.37 6.41 -17.66
CA ASN A 508 2.45 5.10 -18.28
C ASN A 508 2.18 4.01 -17.24
N LEU A 509 1.42 3.00 -17.62
CA LEU A 509 1.30 1.72 -16.92
C LEU A 509 2.09 0.65 -17.69
N TYR A 510 2.98 -0.04 -17.00
CA TYR A 510 3.79 -1.13 -17.54
C TYR A 510 3.28 -2.46 -16.99
N CYS A 511 3.15 -3.46 -17.86
CA CYS A 511 2.91 -4.83 -17.47
C CYS A 511 4.12 -5.69 -17.84
N PHE A 512 4.78 -6.22 -16.83
CA PHE A 512 5.81 -7.23 -16.98
C PHE A 512 5.23 -8.60 -16.65
N GLY A 513 5.72 -9.65 -17.30
CA GLY A 513 5.29 -11.00 -17.00
C GLY A 513 5.88 -12.02 -17.96
N ILE A 514 5.39 -13.24 -17.86
CA ILE A 514 5.68 -14.28 -18.84
C ILE A 514 4.48 -14.43 -19.78
N LYS A 515 4.74 -14.49 -21.09
CA LYS A 515 3.67 -14.73 -22.06
C LYS A 515 3.20 -16.17 -21.87
N LYS A 516 1.91 -16.36 -21.61
CA LYS A 516 1.29 -17.69 -21.47
C LYS A 516 1.32 -18.45 -22.78
#